data_AF-A0A225DNU5-F1
#
_entry.id   AF-A0A225DNU5-F1
#
_cell.length_a   1.000
_cell.length_b   1.000
_cell.length_c   1.000
_cell.angle_alpha   90.00
_cell.angle_beta   90.00
_cell.angle_gamma   90.00
#
_symmetry.space_group_name_H-M   'P 1'
#
loop_
_entity.id
_entity.type
_entity.pdbx_description
1 polymer ?
#
loop_
_entity_poly.entity_id
_entity_poly.type
_entity_poly.pdbx_seq_one_letter_code
_entity_poly.pdbx_strand_id
1 'polypeptide(L)' 'MLLPLDMLKAGEHADVAEVTGDPGWVVRLAELGIREGCRLQVLQAGSPCLLQVANCKLCLRGSDCSQILVSPVVA' A
#
# COMPACT_ATOMS: atom_id res chain seq x y z
N MET A 1 -3.09 6.48 -13.49
CA MET A 1 -1.67 6.12 -13.72
C MET A 1 -1.28 5.18 -12.61
N LEU A 2 -0.60 4.07 -12.90
CA LEU A 2 -0.14 3.13 -11.88
C LEU A 2 1.31 3.43 -11.51
N LEU A 3 1.62 3.40 -10.22
CA LEU A 3 2.98 3.52 -9.67
C LEU A 3 3.16 2.58 -8.47
N PRO A 4 4.40 2.18 -8.15
CA PRO A 4 4.70 1.48 -6.91
C PRO A 4 4.34 2.33 -5.68
N LEU A 5 3.83 1.70 -4.63
CA LEU A 5 3.39 2.38 -3.40
C LEU A 5 4.48 3.24 -2.76
N ASP A 6 5.75 2.84 -2.87
CA ASP A 6 6.90 3.56 -2.31
C ASP A 6 7.23 4.89 -3.02
N MET A 7 6.59 5.18 -4.16
CA MET A 7 6.66 6.48 -4.83
C MET A 7 5.69 7.51 -4.25
N LEU A 8 4.72 7.09 -3.44
CA LEU A 8 3.81 8.02 -2.77
C LEU A 8 4.49 8.76 -1.61
N LYS A 9 4.01 9.97 -1.35
CA LYS A 9 4.44 10.82 -0.23
C LYS A 9 3.46 10.72 0.94
N ALA A 10 3.95 11.08 2.13
CA ALA A 10 3.10 11.19 3.31
C ALA A 10 1.94 12.18 3.05
N GLY A 11 0.73 11.76 3.42
CA GLY A 11 -0.53 12.46 3.19
C GLY A 11 -1.26 12.03 1.91
N GLU A 12 -0.58 11.41 0.94
CA GLU A 12 -1.21 10.99 -0.32
C GLU A 12 -2.10 9.75 -0.13
N HIS A 13 -3.17 9.69 -0.94
CA HIS A 13 -4.10 8.57 -0.98
C HIS A 13 -3.96 7.84 -2.32
N ALA A 14 -4.20 6.53 -2.30
CA ALA A 14 -4.22 5.74 -3.52
C ALA A 14 -5.16 4.54 -3.40
N ASP A 15 -5.67 4.09 -4.54
CA ASP A 15 -6.41 2.84 -4.66
C ASP A 15 -5.43 1.75 -5.14
N VAL A 16 -5.41 0.61 -4.44
CA VAL A 16 -4.55 -0.53 -4.77
C VAL A 16 -5.04 -1.17 -6.07
N ALA A 17 -4.14 -1.27 -7.04
CA ALA A 17 -4.42 -1.90 -8.33
C ALA A 17 -3.92 -3.34 -8.36
N GLU A 18 -2.78 -3.63 -7.74
CA GLU A 18 -2.20 -4.98 -7.75
C GLU A 18 -1.30 -5.19 -6.53
N VAL A 19 -1.26 -6.43 -6.02
CA VAL A 19 -0.34 -6.88 -4.98
C VAL A 19 0.35 -8.14 -5.50
N THR A 20 1.66 -8.07 -5.71
CA THR A 20 2.46 -9.16 -6.31
C THR A 20 3.51 -9.66 -5.32
N GLY A 21 3.97 -10.91 -5.45
CA GLY A 21 5.03 -11.43 -4.57
C GLY A 21 4.78 -12.87 -4.15
N ASP A 22 5.35 -13.27 -3.01
CA ASP A 22 5.12 -14.59 -2.45
C ASP A 22 3.62 -14.79 -2.12
N PRO A 23 2.99 -15.92 -2.50
CA PRO A 23 1.57 -16.15 -2.27
C PRO A 23 1.14 -16.01 -0.81
N GLY A 24 1.97 -16.46 0.14
CA GLY A 24 1.68 -16.33 1.57
C GLY A 24 1.68 -14.89 2.02
N TRP A 25 2.59 -14.07 1.49
CA TRP A 25 2.64 -12.64 1.74
C TRP A 25 1.43 -11.90 1.14
N VAL A 26 1.06 -12.20 -0.11
CA VAL A 26 -0.11 -11.61 -0.78
C VAL A 26 -1.40 -11.91 0.00
N VAL A 27 -1.60 -13.18 0.39
CA VAL A 27 -2.76 -13.59 1.20
C VAL A 27 -2.76 -12.85 2.54
N ARG A 28 -1.60 -12.75 3.20
CA ARG A 28 -1.49 -12.06 4.48
C ARG A 28 -1.84 -10.57 4.37
N LEU A 29 -1.40 -9.90 3.31
CA LEU A 29 -1.76 -8.51 3.05
C LEU A 29 -3.27 -8.35 2.81
N ALA A 30 -3.88 -9.25 2.05
CA ALA A 30 -5.32 -9.22 1.79
C ALA A 30 -6.15 -9.41 3.08
N GLU A 31 -5.71 -10.27 3.99
CA GLU A 31 -6.30 -10.43 5.33
C GLU A 31 -6.20 -9.15 6.17
N LEU A 32 -5.10 -8.40 6.01
CA LEU A 32 -4.86 -7.12 6.68
C LEU A 32 -5.57 -5.94 6.00
N GLY A 33 -6.18 -6.16 4.84
CA GLY A 33 -6.97 -5.18 4.10
C GLY A 33 -6.28 -4.57 2.89
N ILE A 34 -5.02 -4.91 2.61
CA ILE A 34 -4.30 -4.50 1.40
C ILE A 34 -4.58 -5.52 0.30
N ARG A 35 -5.50 -5.17 -0.60
CA ARG A 35 -5.91 -5.98 -1.77
C ARG A 35 -6.37 -5.06 -2.89
N GLU A 36 -6.46 -5.59 -4.10
CA GLU A 36 -7.00 -4.86 -5.25
C GLU A 36 -8.35 -4.18 -4.91
N GLY A 37 -8.48 -2.92 -5.31
CA GLY A 37 -9.62 -2.05 -5.08
C GLY A 37 -9.67 -1.40 -3.69
N CYS A 38 -8.76 -1.71 -2.76
CA CYS A 38 -8.75 -1.06 -1.45
C CYS A 38 -8.13 0.34 -1.53
N ARG A 39 -8.69 1.29 -0.77
CA ARG A 39 -8.10 2.61 -0.58
C ARG A 39 -7.16 2.62 0.62
N LEU A 40 -6.02 3.28 0.47
CA LEU A 40 -5.07 3.53 1.53
C LEU A 40 -4.63 5.00 1.57
N GLN A 41 -4.05 5.39 2.71
CA GLN A 41 -3.34 6.65 2.88
C GLN A 41 -1.93 6.38 3.39
N VAL A 42 -0.93 7.07 2.83
CA VAL A 42 0.43 7.03 3.35
C VAL A 42 0.53 7.97 4.55
N LEU A 43 0.78 7.43 5.73
CA LEU A 43 1.04 8.18 6.96
C LEU A 43 2.52 8.58 7.08
N GLN A 44 3.41 7.69 6.65
CA GLN A 44 4.86 7.93 6.61
C GLN A 44 5.43 7.19 5.39
N ALA A 45 6.14 7.91 4.52
CA ALA A 45 6.85 7.32 3.38
C ALA A 45 8.24 6.81 3.79
N GLY A 46 8.83 5.93 2.98
CA GLY A 46 10.18 5.40 3.19
C GLY A 46 10.19 4.02 3.87
N SER A 47 11.26 3.72 4.63
CA SER A 47 11.42 2.44 5.32
C SER A 47 11.65 2.68 6.82
N PRO A 48 10.65 2.47 7.68
CA PRO A 48 9.36 1.85 7.38
C PRO A 48 8.34 2.78 6.70
N CYS A 49 7.46 2.19 5.90
CA CYS A 49 6.30 2.85 5.32
C CYS A 49 5.08 2.59 6.22
N LEU A 50 4.44 3.65 6.70
CA LEU A 50 3.23 3.54 7.52
C LEU A 50 2.01 3.89 6.68
N LEU A 51 1.00 3.03 6.72
CA LEU A 51 -0.22 3.14 5.94
C LEU A 51 -1.44 3.14 6.85
N GLN A 52 -2.43 3.96 6.54
CA GLN A 52 -3.80 3.78 7.03
C GLN A 52 -4.57 2.99 5.97
N VAL A 53 -5.11 1.84 6.35
CA VAL A 53 -5.92 0.97 5.47
C VAL A 53 -7.19 0.64 6.22
N ALA A 54 -8.34 1.08 5.71
CA ALA A 54 -9.61 1.01 6.43
C ALA A 54 -9.46 1.50 7.88
N ASN A 55 -9.62 0.61 8.87
CA ASN A 55 -9.59 0.93 10.30
C ASN A 55 -8.27 0.54 11.00
N CYS A 56 -7.24 0.11 10.27
CA CYS A 56 -5.96 -0.30 10.85
C CYS A 56 -4.78 0.49 10.28
N LYS A 57 -3.71 0.55 11.07
CA LYS A 57 -2.41 1.07 10.63
C LYS A 57 -1.49 -0.10 10.36
N LEU A 58 -0.89 -0.11 9.18
CA LEU A 58 0.06 -1.14 8.76
C LEU A 58 1.44 -0.52 8.60
N CYS A 59 2.45 -1.28 9.00
CA CYS A 59 3.85 -0.93 8.85
C CYS A 59 4.48 -1.93 7.88
N LEU A 60 4.88 -1.43 6.70
CA LEU A 60 5.56 -2.21 5.68
C LEU A 60 7.03 -1.81 5.62
N ARG A 61 7.89 -2.78 5.28
CA ARG A 61 9.29 -2.47 4.97
C ARG A 61 9.36 -1.89 3.56
N GLY A 62 10.39 -1.08 3.27
CA GLY A 62 10.50 -0.42 1.97
C GLY A 62 10.46 -1.39 0.77
N SER A 63 11.10 -2.56 0.89
CA SER A 63 11.07 -3.61 -0.14
C SER A 63 9.67 -4.09 -0.47
N ASP A 64 8.81 -4.19 0.54
CA ASP A 64 7.46 -4.77 0.45
C ASP A 64 6.51 -3.80 -0.28
N CYS A 65 6.75 -2.49 -0.14
CA CYS A 65 5.96 -1.45 -0.79
C CYS A 65 6.14 -1.45 -2.31
N SER A 66 7.33 -1.76 -2.80
CA SER A 66 7.62 -1.80 -4.25
C SER A 66 6.80 -2.86 -5.00
N GLN A 67 6.27 -3.86 -4.28
CA GLN A 67 5.46 -4.96 -4.82
C GLN A 67 3.95 -4.64 -4.90
N ILE A 68 3.55 -3.46 -4.44
CA ILE A 68 2.16 -2.99 -4.43
C ILE A 68 2.03 -1.88 -5.47
N LEU A 69 1.26 -2.12 -6.53
CA LEU A 69 0.92 -1.09 -7.52
C LEU A 69 -0.36 -0.38 -7.10
N VAL A 70 -0.35 0.94 -7.22
CA VAL A 70 -1.45 1.79 -6.80
C VAL A 70 -1.75 2.87 -7.84
N SER A 71 -2.99 3.36 -7.84
CA SER A 71 -3.41 4.55 -8.56
C SER A 71 -3.63 5.69 -7.56
N PRO A 72 -2.80 6.76 -7.58
CA PRO A 72 -3.02 7.92 -6.72
C PRO A 72 -4.40 8.52 -6.93
N VAL A 73 -5.00 9.01 -5.84
CA VAL A 73 -6.28 9.71 -5.86
C VAL A 73 -6.10 11.10 -5.28
N VAL A 74 -6.72 12.09 -5.92
CA VAL A 74 -6.81 13.45 -5.38
C VAL A 74 -7.77 13.38 -4.19
N ALA A 75 -7.31 13.83 -3.02
CA ALA A 75 -8.13 13.94 -1.82
C ALA A 75 -9.19 15.03 -1.96
#